data_AF-A0A2J6HAF7-F1
#
_entry.id   AF-A0A2J6HAF7-F1
#
_cell.length_a   1.000
_cell.length_b   1.000
_cell.length_c   1.000
_cell.angle_alpha   90.00
_cell.angle_beta   90.00
_cell.angle_gamma   90.00
#
_symmetry.space_group_name_H-M   'P 1'
#
loop_
_entity.id
_entity.type
_entity.pdbx_description
1 polymer ?
#
loop_
_entity_poly.entity_id
_entity_poly.type
_entity_poly.pdbx_seq_one_letter_code
_entity_poly.pdbx_strand_id
1 'polypeptide(L)' 'MRTIHVTGNPETLTAIMIPKTEPEFHDHEVVRIVSTDHNATVEKAIFRIVDGGEDKWELQFE' A
#
# COMPACT_ATOMS: atom_id res chain seq x y z
N MET A 1 8.94 2.58 -9.64
CA MET A 1 8.72 1.91 -8.33
C MET A 1 8.12 2.94 -7.40
N ARG A 2 6.90 2.70 -6.92
CA ARG A 2 6.13 3.68 -6.12
C ARG A 2 6.43 3.54 -4.64
N THR A 3 6.34 4.65 -3.92
CA THR A 3 6.53 4.70 -2.46
C THR A 3 5.23 5.12 -1.80
N ILE A 4 4.79 4.33 -0.82
CA ILE A 4 3.61 4.57 0.01
C ILE A 4 4.08 4.85 1.43
N HIS A 5 3.53 5.89 2.05
CA HIS A 5 3.83 6.25 3.43
C HIS A 5 2.70 5.79 4.36
N VAL A 6 3.05 5.07 5.43
CA VAL A 6 2.09 4.56 6.42
C VAL A 6 2.54 4.87 7.85
N THR A 7 1.61 4.83 8.79
CA THR A 7 1.91 4.75 10.22
C THR A 7 1.96 3.29 10.68
N GLY A 8 2.74 2.99 11.72
CA GLY A 8 2.92 1.63 12.25
C GLY A 8 4.04 0.83 11.57
N ASN A 9 4.10 -0.48 11.86
CA ASN A 9 5.10 -1.39 11.27
C ASN A 9 4.65 -1.86 9.87
N PRO A 10 5.38 -1.53 8.80
CA PRO A 10 4.99 -1.91 7.44
C PRO A 10 5.25 -3.40 7.13
N GLU A 11 6.07 -4.09 7.92
CA GLU A 11 6.36 -5.53 7.74
C GLU A 11 5.13 -6.40 8.03
N THR A 12 4.36 -6.03 9.06
CA THR A 12 3.15 -6.75 9.50
C THR A 12 1.90 -6.34 8.75
N LEU A 13 2.03 -5.42 7.79
CA LEU A 13 0.90 -4.80 7.12
C LEU A 13 0.38 -5.72 5.99
N THR A 14 -0.93 -5.91 5.96
CA THR A 14 -1.63 -6.79 5.00
C THR A 14 -2.51 -6.01 4.02
N ALA A 15 -2.91 -4.77 4.35
CA ALA A 15 -3.67 -3.91 3.45
C ALA A 15 -3.46 -2.42 3.72
N ILE A 16 -3.58 -1.58 2.68
CA ILE A 16 -3.56 -0.10 2.77
C ILE A 16 -4.72 0.47 1.97
N MET A 17 -5.38 1.48 2.53
CA MET A 17 -6.33 2.33 1.82
C MET A 17 -5.62 3.50 1.16
N ILE A 18 -5.75 3.64 -0.16
CA ILE A 18 -5.14 4.71 -0.95
C ILE A 18 -6.25 5.48 -1.69
N PRO A 19 -6.23 6.81 -1.75
CA PRO A 19 -7.19 7.57 -2.55
C PRO A 19 -7.17 7.19 -4.04
N LYS A 20 -8.34 7.12 -4.69
CA LYS A 20 -8.47 6.89 -6.14
C LYS A 20 -7.93 8.04 -6.99
N THR A 21 -7.60 9.17 -6.37
CA THR A 21 -6.90 10.30 -7.00
C THR A 21 -5.42 10.00 -7.24
N GLU A 22 -4.84 9.04 -6.52
CA GLU A 22 -3.50 8.55 -6.83
C GLU A 22 -3.51 7.80 -8.17
N PRO A 23 -2.40 7.78 -8.91
CA PRO A 23 -2.34 7.05 -10.17
C PRO A 23 -2.71 5.58 -9.95
N GLU A 24 -3.37 4.96 -10.94
CA GLU A 24 -3.84 3.58 -10.83
C GLU A 24 -2.69 2.62 -10.48
N PHE A 25 -2.93 1.74 -9.51
CA PHE A 25 -2.02 0.65 -9.14
C PHE A 25 -2.44 -0.62 -9.88
N HIS A 26 -1.52 -1.57 -10.04
CA HIS A 26 -1.83 -2.85 -10.69
C HIS A 26 -1.52 -4.05 -9.79
N ASP A 27 -2.28 -5.13 -9.97
CA ASP A 27 -1.97 -6.41 -9.33
C ASP A 27 -0.55 -6.85 -9.69
N HIS A 28 0.13 -7.47 -8.72
CA HIS A 28 1.54 -7.87 -8.78
C HIS A 28 2.56 -6.73 -8.95
N GLU A 29 2.14 -5.46 -8.90
CA GLU A 29 3.08 -4.33 -8.81
C GLU A 29 3.81 -4.37 -7.45
N VAL A 30 5.13 -4.20 -7.46
CA VAL A 30 5.93 -4.07 -6.24
C VAL A 30 6.00 -2.61 -5.83
N VAL A 31 5.54 -2.33 -4.62
CA VAL A 31 5.58 -1.00 -4.01
C VAL A 31 6.48 -0.99 -2.79
N ARG A 32 7.14 0.14 -2.55
CA ARG A 32 7.88 0.40 -1.32
C ARG A 32 6.93 1.01 -0.31
N ILE A 33 6.88 0.44 0.89
CA ILE A 33 6.10 0.98 2.00
C ILE A 33 7.10 1.50 3.04
N VAL A 34 7.03 2.79 3.32
CA VAL A 34 7.88 3.48 4.30
C VAL A 34 7.01 3.86 5.48
N SER A 35 7.43 3.46 6.66
CA SER A 35 6.77 3.93 7.86
C SER A 35 7.26 5.33 8.25
N THR A 36 6.32 6.20 8.60
CA THR A 36 6.60 7.59 8.98
C THR A 36 6.91 7.75 10.47
N ASP A 37 6.49 6.80 11.29
CA ASP A 37 6.63 6.79 12.75
C ASP A 37 7.45 5.60 13.26
N HIS A 38 7.68 4.61 12.41
CA HIS A 38 8.62 3.52 12.60
C HIS A 38 9.73 3.66 11.57
N ASN A 39 11.00 3.61 11.97
CA ASN A 39 12.14 3.72 11.05
C ASN A 39 12.33 2.43 10.23
N ALA A 40 11.29 2.00 9.53
CA ALA A 40 11.17 0.73 8.83
C ALA A 40 10.71 0.96 7.39
N THR A 41 11.21 0.14 6.48
CA THR A 41 10.87 0.18 5.06
C THR A 41 10.84 -1.24 4.52
N VAL A 42 9.78 -1.57 3.78
CA VAL A 42 9.61 -2.89 3.17
C VAL A 42 9.17 -2.73 1.72
N GLU A 43 9.47 -3.73 0.89
CA GLU A 43 8.91 -3.85 -0.46
C GLU A 43 7.87 -4.98 -0.44
N LYS A 44 6.65 -4.68 -0.88
CA LYS A 44 5.56 -5.64 -0.94
C LYS A 44 4.95 -5.66 -2.33
N ALA A 45 4.64 -6.86 -2.82
CA ALA A 45 3.87 -7.04 -4.03
C ALA A 45 2.39 -6.89 -3.72
N ILE A 46 1.67 -6.12 -4.53
CA ILE A 46 0.22 -6.02 -4.44
C ILE A 46 -0.35 -7.38 -4.87
N PHE A 47 -1.05 -8.05 -3.95
CA PHE A 47 -1.73 -9.31 -4.21
C PHE A 47 -3.03 -9.09 -4.98
N ARG A 48 -3.83 -8.12 -4.53
CA ARG A 48 -5.06 -7.70 -5.20
C ARG A 48 -5.40 -6.26 -4.86
N ILE A 49 -6.11 -5.62 -5.77
CA ILE A 49 -6.71 -4.29 -5.57
C ILE A 49 -8.23 -4.44 -5.54
N VAL A 50 -8.87 -3.89 -4.51
CA VAL A 50 -10.33 -3.88 -4.41
C VAL A 50 -10.85 -2.46 -4.20
N ASP A 51 -12.13 -2.24 -4.53
CA ASP A 51 -12.80 -0.99 -4.21
C ASP A 51 -13.05 -0.93 -2.70
N GLY A 52 -12.30 -0.07 -2.01
CA GLY A 52 -12.40 0.12 -0.57
C GLY A 52 -13.55 1.04 -0.15
N GLY A 53 -14.31 1.58 -1.11
CA GLY A 53 -15.33 2.60 -0.87
C GLY A 53 -14.72 3.98 -0.59
N GLU A 54 -15.59 4.99 -0.43
CA GLU A 54 -15.20 6.38 -0.11
C GLU A 54 -14.07 6.94 -1.01
N ASP A 55 -14.13 6.67 -2.31
CA ASP A 55 -13.11 7.08 -3.27
C ASP A 55 -11.69 6.60 -2.92
N LYS A 56 -11.58 5.40 -2.34
CA LYS A 56 -10.30 4.75 -2.03
C LYS A 56 -10.21 3.38 -2.70
N TRP A 57 -9.00 3.04 -3.13
CA TRP A 57 -8.56 1.68 -3.39
C TRP A 57 -8.08 1.04 -2.09
N GLU A 58 -8.31 -0.27 -1.94
CA GLU A 58 -7.65 -1.07 -0.92
C GLU A 58 -6.62 -1.96 -1.62
N LEU A 59 -5.34 -1.68 -1.36
CA LEU A 59 -4.22 -2.49 -1.82
C LEU A 59 -3.97 -3.58 -0.79
N GLN A 60 -4.08 -4.84 -1.18
CA GLN A 60 -3.79 -5.96 -0.28
C GLN A 60 -2.46 -6.60 -0.63
N PHE A 61 -1.74 -7.05 0.40
CA PHE A 61 -0.41 -7.62 0.31
C PHE A 61 -0.39 -9.01 0.95
N GLU A 62 0.47 -9.90 0.44
CA GLU A 62 0.83 -11.15 1.12
C GLU A 62 1.77 -10.90 2.33
#